data_AF-A0A0C2G0V7-F1
#
_entry.id   AF-A0A0C2G0V7-F1
#
_cell.length_a   1.000
_cell.length_b   1.000
_cell.length_c   1.000
_cell.angle_alpha   90.00
_cell.angle_beta   90.00
_cell.angle_gamma   90.00
#
_symmetry.space_group_name_H-M   'P 1'
#
loop_
_entity.id
_entity.type
_entity.pdbx_description
1 polymer ?
#
loop_
_entity_poly.entity_id
_entity_poly.type
_entity_poly.pdbx_seq_one_letter_code
_entity_poly.pdbx_strand_id
1 'polypeptide(L)'
;MAAYVLGNVVGYVLAKMEEDPDEEPHGHITSLAVKRSYRRLGLAQKLMDQTARAMIETFNARYVSLHVRVSNRAALNLYQNTLKFTASEVEPKYYADGEDAFAMKRCLVQFATENNIEPADRESFFAVKSNEDKKKNRQ
;
A
#
# COMPACT_ATOMS: atom_id res chain seq x y z
N MET A 1 -1.48 -7.03 10.23
CA MET A 1 -1.84 -8.46 10.05
C MET A 1 -0.62 -9.36 10.19
N ALA A 2 -0.80 -10.64 10.53
CA ALA A 2 0.30 -11.61 10.67
C ALA A 2 -0.02 -12.96 10.02
N ALA A 3 1.01 -13.64 9.52
CA ALA A 3 0.94 -14.98 8.94
C ALA A 3 1.58 -15.99 9.90
N TYR A 4 0.88 -17.11 10.13
CA TYR A 4 1.26 -18.13 11.09
C TYR A 4 1.48 -19.49 10.43
N VAL A 5 2.48 -20.23 10.92
CA VAL A 5 2.69 -21.65 10.61
C VAL A 5 2.91 -22.39 11.93
N LEU A 6 2.06 -23.38 12.21
CA LEU A 6 2.11 -24.16 13.47
C LEU A 6 2.19 -23.25 14.71
N GLY A 7 1.33 -22.23 14.78
CA GLY A 7 1.28 -21.26 15.89
C GLY A 7 2.40 -20.20 15.90
N ASN A 8 3.40 -20.30 15.02
CA ASN A 8 4.52 -19.37 14.99
C ASN A 8 4.34 -18.28 13.94
N VAL A 9 4.63 -17.02 14.29
CA VAL A 9 4.66 -15.92 13.32
C VAL A 9 5.81 -16.14 12.33
N VAL A 10 5.47 -16.18 11.04
CA VAL A 10 6.42 -16.32 9.93
C VAL A 10 6.45 -15.11 9.00
N GLY A 11 5.49 -14.20 9.11
CA GLY A 11 5.49 -12.92 8.43
C GLY A 11 4.45 -11.98 9.00
N TYR A 12 4.59 -10.69 8.74
CA TYR A 12 3.65 -9.67 9.18
C TYR A 12 3.63 -8.49 8.23
N VAL A 13 2.56 -7.72 8.33
CA VAL A 13 2.44 -6.37 7.75
C VAL A 13 1.88 -5.44 8.83
N LEU A 14 2.56 -4.31 9.00
CA LEU A 14 2.16 -3.19 9.83
C LEU A 14 1.79 -2.04 8.90
N ALA A 15 0.62 -1.48 9.11
CA ALA A 15 0.08 -0.41 8.30
C ALA A 15 -0.77 0.52 9.17
N LYS A 16 -0.94 1.75 8.70
CA LYS A 16 -1.79 2.78 9.30
C LYS A 16 -2.64 3.44 8.21
N MET A 17 -3.69 4.14 8.64
CA MET A 17 -4.35 5.14 7.80
C MET A 17 -3.62 6.46 7.96
N GLU A 18 -3.50 7.25 6.90
CA GLU A 18 -3.12 8.66 7.04
C GLU A 18 -4.34 9.48 7.45
N GLU A 19 -4.10 10.48 8.30
CA GLU A 19 -5.16 11.22 9.01
C GLU A 19 -5.37 12.64 8.47
N ASP A 20 -4.61 13.05 7.44
CA ASP A 20 -4.74 14.37 6.85
C ASP A 20 -6.10 14.50 6.11
N PRO A 21 -7.00 15.39 6.58
CA PRO A 21 -8.34 15.53 5.99
C PRO A 21 -8.32 16.20 4.60
N ASP A 22 -7.24 16.92 4.26
CA ASP A 22 -7.08 17.54 2.94
C ASP A 22 -6.59 16.52 1.89
N GLU A 23 -6.05 15.38 2.35
CA GLU A 23 -5.70 14.26 1.51
C GLU A 23 -6.86 13.31 1.25
N GLU A 24 -6.78 12.61 0.13
CA GLU A 24 -7.71 11.53 -0.14
C GLU A 24 -7.48 10.37 0.86
N PRO A 25 -8.54 9.76 1.44
CA PRO A 25 -8.38 8.67 2.40
C PRO A 25 -7.50 7.57 1.86
N HIS A 26 -6.40 7.27 2.54
CA HIS A 26 -5.43 6.30 2.06
C HIS A 26 -4.65 5.66 3.19
N GLY A 27 -4.18 4.44 2.93
CA GLY A 27 -3.33 3.70 3.85
C GLY A 27 -1.85 3.91 3.58
N HIS A 28 -1.02 3.63 4.59
CA HIS A 28 0.42 3.58 4.45
C HIS A 28 0.98 2.29 5.05
N ILE A 29 1.83 1.58 4.29
CA ILE A 29 2.52 0.38 4.78
C ILE A 29 3.82 0.78 5.47
N THR A 30 3.81 0.73 6.79
CA THR A 30 4.98 1.03 7.62
C THR A 30 6.03 -0.06 7.57
N SER A 31 5.62 -1.33 7.57
CA SER A 31 6.57 -2.45 7.60
C SER A 31 5.96 -3.74 7.06
N LEU A 32 6.72 -4.48 6.25
CA LEU A 32 6.36 -5.79 5.74
C LEU A 32 7.59 -6.71 5.84
N ALA A 33 7.43 -7.86 6.49
CA ALA A 33 8.50 -8.85 6.57
C ALA A 33 7.97 -10.28 6.51
N VAL A 34 8.76 -11.15 5.87
CA VAL A 34 8.53 -12.61 5.85
C VAL A 34 9.87 -13.31 6.11
N LYS A 35 9.87 -14.26 7.04
CA LYS A 35 11.02 -15.12 7.36
C LYS A 35 11.55 -15.77 6.09
N ARG A 36 12.89 -15.80 5.93
CA ARG A 36 13.56 -16.22 4.69
C ARG A 36 13.10 -17.60 4.19
N SER A 37 12.97 -18.57 5.11
CA SER A 37 12.52 -19.94 4.82
C SER A 37 11.06 -20.04 4.34
N TYR A 38 10.27 -18.99 4.50
CA TYR A 38 8.85 -18.92 4.10
C TYR A 38 8.60 -17.92 2.96
N ARG A 39 9.66 -17.39 2.34
CA ARG A 39 9.53 -16.52 1.16
C ARG A 39 9.18 -17.35 -0.07
N ARG A 40 8.72 -16.68 -1.14
CA ARG A 40 8.31 -17.29 -2.42
C ARG A 40 7.10 -18.24 -2.32
N LEU A 41 6.40 -18.25 -1.19
CA LEU A 41 5.15 -18.97 -0.96
C LEU A 41 3.89 -18.07 -1.09
N GLY A 42 4.04 -16.86 -1.65
CA GLY A 42 2.94 -15.90 -1.80
C GLY A 42 2.47 -15.21 -0.51
N LEU A 43 3.14 -15.43 0.63
CA LEU A 43 2.71 -14.88 1.93
C LEU A 43 2.66 -13.34 1.95
N ALA A 44 3.68 -12.68 1.39
CA ALA A 44 3.74 -11.22 1.34
C ALA A 44 2.57 -10.63 0.53
N GLN A 45 2.22 -11.27 -0.60
CA GLN A 45 1.07 -10.87 -1.40
C GLN A 45 -0.23 -11.01 -0.61
N LYS A 46 -0.46 -12.17 0.02
CA LYS A 46 -1.66 -12.40 0.83
C LYS A 46 -1.80 -11.39 1.98
N LEU A 47 -0.70 -11.10 2.68
CA LEU A 47 -0.70 -10.10 3.76
C LEU A 47 -1.08 -8.71 3.25
N MET A 48 -0.51 -8.30 2.12
CA MET A 48 -0.77 -6.99 1.50
C MET A 48 -2.20 -6.88 0.97
N ASP A 49 -2.72 -7.91 0.28
CA ASP A 49 -4.08 -7.90 -0.27
C ASP A 49 -5.14 -7.89 0.84
N GLN A 50 -4.92 -8.64 1.93
CA GLN A 50 -5.82 -8.60 3.08
C GLN A 50 -5.78 -7.25 3.81
N THR A 51 -4.60 -6.63 3.91
CA THR A 51 -4.46 -5.28 4.48
C THR A 51 -5.18 -4.25 3.62
N ALA A 52 -4.98 -4.29 2.30
CA ALA A 52 -5.67 -3.43 1.35
C ALA A 52 -7.20 -3.58 1.43
N ARG A 53 -7.70 -4.82 1.50
CA ARG A 53 -9.12 -5.09 1.69
C ARG A 53 -9.66 -4.45 2.96
N ALA A 54 -8.99 -4.65 4.10
CA ALA A 54 -9.42 -4.06 5.37
C ALA A 54 -9.43 -2.52 5.33
N MET A 55 -8.45 -1.90 4.66
CA MET A 55 -8.39 -0.45 4.46
C MET A 55 -9.58 0.07 3.62
N ILE A 56 -10.00 -0.67 2.60
CA ILE A 56 -11.16 -0.34 1.76
C ILE A 56 -12.46 -0.48 2.56
N GLU A 57 -12.68 -1.66 3.15
CA GLU A 57 -13.94 -2.04 3.82
C GLU A 57 -14.20 -1.23 5.09
N THR A 58 -13.16 -0.74 5.76
CA THR A 58 -13.29 -0.06 7.06
C THR A 58 -13.10 1.45 6.96
N PHE A 59 -12.28 1.92 6.02
CA PHE A 59 -11.82 3.31 6.00
C PHE A 59 -11.92 3.98 4.63
N ASN A 60 -12.52 3.33 3.63
CA ASN A 60 -12.64 3.89 2.28
C ASN A 60 -11.30 4.28 1.63
N ALA A 61 -10.21 3.61 1.99
CA ALA A 61 -8.89 3.94 1.47
C ALA A 61 -8.84 3.78 -0.05
N ARG A 62 -8.65 4.88 -0.79
CA ARG A 62 -8.66 4.91 -2.26
C ARG A 62 -7.32 4.49 -2.86
N TYR A 63 -6.25 4.61 -2.08
CA TYR A 63 -4.95 4.05 -2.41
C TYR A 63 -4.20 3.60 -1.15
N VAL A 64 -3.09 2.89 -1.36
CA VAL A 64 -2.13 2.58 -0.31
C VAL A 64 -0.72 2.95 -0.77
N SER A 65 0.04 3.61 0.10
CA SER A 65 1.41 4.06 -0.16
C SER A 65 2.45 3.28 0.64
N LEU A 66 3.70 3.30 0.17
CA LEU A 66 4.86 2.79 0.89
C LEU A 66 6.16 3.42 0.36
N HIS A 67 7.23 3.28 1.14
CA HIS A 67 8.58 3.59 0.73
C HIS A 67 9.42 2.32 0.60
N VAL A 68 10.27 2.25 -0.41
CA VAL A 68 11.17 1.11 -0.62
C VAL A 68 12.53 1.58 -1.09
N ARG A 69 13.59 1.02 -0.49
CA ARG A 69 14.99 1.24 -0.89
C ARG A 69 15.17 0.99 -2.38
N VAL A 70 15.86 1.91 -3.06
CA VAL A 70 16.15 1.80 -4.50
C VAL A 70 16.97 0.55 -4.83
N SER A 71 17.81 0.08 -3.90
CA SER A 71 18.61 -1.14 -4.07
C SER A 71 17.83 -2.45 -3.86
N ASN A 72 16.63 -2.42 -3.27
CA ASN A 72 15.90 -3.62 -2.86
C ASN A 72 15.12 -4.26 -4.01
N ARG A 73 15.84 -4.90 -4.93
CA ARG A 73 15.29 -5.53 -6.14
C ARG A 73 14.18 -6.55 -5.87
N ALA A 74 14.27 -7.31 -4.78
CA ALA A 74 13.27 -8.31 -4.43
C ALA A 74 11.93 -7.67 -4.04
N ALA A 75 11.97 -6.61 -3.22
CA ALA A 75 10.78 -5.86 -2.84
C ALA A 75 10.21 -5.08 -4.03
N LEU A 76 11.06 -4.44 -4.84
CA LEU A 76 10.62 -3.73 -6.05
C LEU A 76 9.87 -4.67 -7.00
N ASN A 77 10.39 -5.88 -7.24
CA ASN A 77 9.69 -6.87 -8.05
C ASN A 77 8.34 -7.28 -7.46
N LEU A 78 8.26 -7.49 -6.13
CA LEU A 78 6.99 -7.79 -5.46
C LEU A 78 6.00 -6.64 -5.64
N TYR A 79 6.40 -5.40 -5.33
CA TYR A 79 5.49 -4.26 -5.34
C TYR A 79 5.04 -3.92 -6.77
N GLN A 80 5.96 -3.83 -7.73
CA GLN A 80 5.63 -3.44 -9.11
C GLN A 80 4.91 -4.57 -9.86
N ASN A 81 5.49 -5.76 -9.92
CA ASN A 81 5.03 -6.79 -10.84
C ASN A 81 3.86 -7.60 -10.28
N THR A 82 3.94 -7.96 -8.99
CA THR A 82 2.91 -8.78 -8.34
C THR A 82 1.77 -7.94 -7.80
N LEU A 83 2.08 -6.83 -7.11
CA LEU A 83 1.07 -6.03 -6.39
C LEU A 83 0.62 -4.78 -7.14
N LYS A 84 1.15 -4.51 -8.32
CA LYS A 84 0.75 -3.40 -9.19
C LYS A 84 0.90 -2.01 -8.54
N PHE A 85 1.88 -1.86 -7.66
CA PHE A 85 2.32 -0.55 -7.21
C PHE A 85 3.05 0.17 -8.35
N THR A 86 2.81 1.46 -8.48
CA THR A 86 3.56 2.36 -9.36
C THR A 86 4.43 3.29 -8.53
N ALA A 87 5.63 3.61 -9.02
CA ALA A 87 6.48 4.60 -8.39
C ALA A 87 5.91 6.01 -8.67
N SER A 88 5.72 6.82 -7.63
CA SER A 88 5.31 8.22 -7.76
C SER A 88 6.51 9.14 -7.88
N GLU A 89 7.52 8.94 -7.03
CA GLU A 89 8.69 9.82 -6.93
C GLU A 89 9.88 9.08 -6.30
N VAL A 90 11.06 9.69 -6.42
CA VAL A 90 12.28 9.29 -5.72
C VAL A 90 12.53 10.30 -4.61
N GLU A 91 12.60 9.82 -3.38
CA GLU A 91 12.89 10.63 -2.20
C GLU A 91 14.38 10.51 -1.85
N PRO A 92 15.17 11.59 -2.03
CA PRO A 92 16.60 11.55 -1.82
C PRO A 92 16.93 11.43 -0.33
N LYS A 93 17.90 10.57 0.02
CA LYS A 93 18.37 10.36 1.40
C LYS A 93 17.26 10.06 2.41
N TYR A 94 16.22 9.35 1.96
CA TYR A 94 15.08 8.99 2.82
C TYR A 94 15.51 8.11 4.00
N TYR A 95 16.39 7.14 3.76
CA TYR A 95 16.89 6.27 4.81
C TYR A 95 18.06 6.92 5.57
N ALA A 96 18.22 6.57 6.85
CA ALA A 96 19.21 7.18 7.73
C ALA A 96 20.67 6.98 7.29
N ASP A 97 20.94 5.97 6.46
CA ASP A 97 22.24 5.72 5.83
C ASP A 97 22.47 6.55 4.56
N GLY A 98 21.53 7.42 4.20
CA GLY A 98 21.56 8.25 3.01
C GLY A 98 21.07 7.56 1.75
N GLU A 99 20.56 6.33 1.82
CA GLU A 99 19.97 5.67 0.66
C GLU A 99 18.63 6.33 0.28
N ASP A 100 18.42 6.50 -1.02
CA ASP A 100 17.17 6.99 -1.58
C ASP A 100 16.04 5.94 -1.46
N ALA A 101 14.80 6.43 -1.47
CA ALA A 101 13.61 5.58 -1.55
C ALA A 101 12.80 5.89 -2.80
N PHE A 102 12.18 4.85 -3.38
CA PHE A 102 11.01 5.06 -4.19
C PHE A 102 9.79 5.20 -3.27
N ALA A 103 9.05 6.29 -3.41
CA ALA A 103 7.68 6.33 -2.92
C ALA A 103 6.78 5.66 -3.95
N MET A 104 5.96 4.72 -3.50
CA MET A 104 5.12 3.90 -4.36
C MET A 104 3.67 3.94 -3.91
N LYS A 105 2.73 3.87 -4.87
CA LYS A 105 1.29 3.84 -4.60
C LYS A 105 0.62 2.70 -5.36
N ARG A 106 -0.40 2.08 -4.75
CA ARG A 106 -1.32 1.14 -5.41
C ARG A 106 -2.73 1.69 -5.35
N CYS A 107 -3.40 1.77 -6.49
CA CYS A 107 -4.80 2.20 -6.58
C CYS A 107 -5.71 1.13 -5.98
N LEU A 108 -6.43 1.48 -4.91
CA LEU A 108 -7.35 0.58 -4.25
C LEU A 108 -8.76 0.63 -4.85
N VAL A 109 -9.13 1.70 -5.54
CA VAL A 109 -10.38 1.77 -6.33
C VAL A 109 -10.37 0.72 -7.45
N GLN A 110 -9.26 0.64 -8.19
CA GLN A 110 -9.08 -0.38 -9.23
C GLN A 110 -9.05 -1.79 -8.62
N PHE A 111 -8.27 -1.98 -7.56
CA PHE A 111 -8.18 -3.28 -6.87
C PHE A 111 -9.55 -3.75 -6.34
N ALA A 112 -10.36 -2.86 -5.77
CA ALA A 112 -11.69 -3.18 -5.27
C ALA A 112 -12.61 -3.64 -6.41
N THR A 113 -12.58 -2.92 -7.54
CA THR A 113 -13.35 -3.28 -8.74
C THR A 113 -12.97 -4.66 -9.27
N GLU A 114 -11.68 -4.93 -9.42
CA GLU A 114 -11.17 -6.21 -9.96
C GLU A 114 -11.47 -7.40 -9.04
N ASN A 115 -11.60 -7.16 -7.73
CA ASN A 115 -11.75 -8.21 -6.72
C ASN A 115 -13.14 -8.24 -6.07
N ASN A 116 -14.10 -7.46 -6.59
CA ASN A 116 -15.46 -7.32 -6.05
C ASN A 116 -15.49 -7.04 -4.54
N ILE A 117 -14.70 -6.05 -4.09
CA ILE A 117 -14.65 -5.63 -2.69
C ILE A 117 -15.61 -4.46 -2.48
N GLU A 118 -16.47 -4.55 -1.47
CA GLU A 118 -17.38 -3.47 -1.09
C GLU A 118 -16.68 -2.50 -0.12
N PRO A 119 -16.60 -1.19 -0.43
CA PRO A 119 -16.04 -0.19 0.48
C PRO A 119 -17.00 0.13 1.63
N ALA A 120 -16.50 0.81 2.67
CA ALA A 120 -17.32 1.27 3.80
C ALA A 120 -18.46 2.22 3.36
N ASP A 121 -18.19 3.09 2.38
CA ASP A 121 -19.18 3.96 1.74
C ASP A 121 -18.97 3.96 0.22
N ARG A 122 -19.93 3.41 -0.51
CA ARG A 122 -19.83 3.18 -1.95
C ARG A 122 -19.82 4.47 -2.77
N GLU A 123 -20.63 5.44 -2.38
CA GLU A 123 -20.84 6.66 -3.15
C GLU A 123 -19.58 7.53 -3.17
N SER A 124 -19.01 7.78 -1.99
CA SER A 124 -17.77 8.55 -1.85
C SER A 124 -16.55 7.85 -2.43
N PHE A 125 -16.47 6.52 -2.33
CA PHE A 125 -15.30 5.76 -2.78
C PHE A 125 -15.13 5.77 -4.31
N PHE A 126 -16.25 5.60 -5.04
CA PHE A 126 -16.26 5.57 -6.50
C PHE A 126 -16.50 6.95 -7.15
N ALA A 127 -16.68 8.01 -6.36
CA ALA A 127 -16.81 9.36 -6.87
C ALA A 127 -15.56 9.81 -7.66
N VAL A 128 -15.77 10.33 -8.87
CA VAL A 128 -14.71 10.94 -9.67
C VAL A 128 -14.53 12.38 -9.19
N LYS A 129 -13.39 12.71 -8.57
CA LYS A 129 -13.05 14.12 -8.28
C LYS A 129 -12.76 14.84 -9.61
N SER A 130 -13.47 15.92 -9.88
CA SER A 130 -13.27 16.78 -11.06
C SER A 130 -11.89 17.45 -11.00
N ASN A 131 -11.33 17.79 -12.16
CA ASN A 131 -9.97 18.34 -12.28
C ASN A 131 -9.74 19.72 -11.62
N GLU A 132 -10.78 20.35 -11.06
CA GLU A 132 -10.70 21.67 -10.42
C GLU A 132 -10.06 21.61 -9.03
N ASP A 133 -10.22 20.51 -8.27
CA ASP A 133 -9.67 20.38 -6.92
C ASP A 133 -8.15 20.20 -6.91
N LYS A 134 -7.57 19.62 -7.98
CA LYS A 134 -6.12 19.41 -8.11
C LYS A 134 -5.32 20.71 -8.27
N LYS A 135 -5.96 21.82 -8.66
CA LYS A 135 -5.27 23.11 -8.86
C LYS A 135 -5.12 23.93 -7.58
N LYS A 136 -5.86 23.63 -6.51
CA LYS A 136 -5.75 24.37 -5.23
C LYS A 136 -4.62 23.86 -4.32
N ASN A 137 -4.19 22.61 -4.43
CA ASN A 137 -3.15 22.02 -3.56
C ASN A 137 -1.70 22.14 -4.13
N ARG A 138 -1.44 23.14 -4.97
CA ARG A 138 -0.10 23.40 -5.56
C ARG A 138 0.41 24.82 -5.35
N GLN A 139 -0.14 25.54 -4.37
CA GLN A 139 0.39 26.83 -3.91
C GLN A 139 1.02 26.70 -2.53
#